data_AF-E8LJS0-F1
#
_entry.id   AF-E8LJS0-F1
#
_cell.length_a   1.000
_cell.length_b   1.000
_cell.length_c   1.000
_cell.angle_alpha   90.00
_cell.angle_beta   90.00
_cell.angle_gamma   90.00
#
_symmetry.space_group_name_H-M   'P 1'
#
loop_
_entity.id
_entity.type
_entity.pdbx_description
1 polymer ?
#
loop_
_entity_poly.entity_id
_entity_poly.type
_entity_poly.pdbx_seq_one_letter_code
_entity_poly.pdbx_strand_id
1 'polypeptide(L)'
;MPDFSRISWKVKPGVNFKCALTRPSMPLSDVYIDMEAEFPYIKGLNQFLLSKNIKTAAFVKDAEYDANCVVLVRMGTKVKGDAVVFYLNEDKAELWNFLKERFKGRL
;
A
#
# COMPACT_ATOMS: atom_id res chain seq x y z
N MET A 1 -0.50 35.23 25.99
CA MET A 1 -0.03 33.88 25.58
C MET A 1 0.62 34.04 24.21
N PRO A 2 1.86 33.60 23.97
CA PRO A 2 2.44 33.66 22.63
C PRO A 2 1.76 32.63 21.71
N ASP A 3 1.35 33.11 20.54
CA ASP A 3 0.60 32.39 19.52
C ASP A 3 1.56 31.59 18.61
N PHE A 4 1.35 30.28 18.50
CA PHE A 4 2.24 29.33 17.82
C PHE A 4 1.96 29.21 16.30
N SER A 5 1.48 30.27 15.65
CA SER A 5 1.10 30.25 14.21
C SER A 5 2.27 30.21 13.21
N ARG A 6 3.44 29.70 13.59
CA ARG A 6 4.60 29.56 12.68
C ARG A 6 5.24 28.19 12.78
N ILE A 7 4.68 27.23 12.04
CA ILE A 7 5.46 26.11 11.54
C ILE A 7 5.22 25.99 10.03
N SER A 8 6.10 26.65 9.28
CA SER A 8 6.16 26.59 7.83
C SER A 8 7.05 25.40 7.43
N TRP A 9 6.45 24.28 7.03
CA TRP A 9 7.20 23.15 6.50
C TRP A 9 7.50 23.37 5.01
N LYS A 10 8.73 23.76 4.70
CA LYS A 10 9.29 23.72 3.34
C LYS A 10 9.37 22.26 2.88
N VAL A 11 8.44 21.83 2.03
CA VAL A 11 8.49 20.52 1.38
C VAL A 11 9.45 20.62 0.20
N LYS A 12 10.57 19.89 0.22
CA LYS A 12 11.46 19.74 -0.94
C LYS A 12 10.68 19.04 -2.08
N PRO A 13 10.79 19.46 -3.34
CA PRO A 13 10.19 18.75 -4.46
C PRO A 13 11.08 17.55 -4.81
N GLY A 14 10.89 16.46 -4.07
CA GLY A 14 11.39 15.13 -4.41
C GLY A 14 10.17 14.24 -4.56
N VAL A 15 9.91 13.81 -5.80
CA VAL A 15 8.74 13.09 -6.32
C VAL A 15 7.96 12.33 -5.23
N ASN A 16 6.84 12.89 -4.80
CA ASN A 16 5.84 12.18 -4.00
C ASN A 16 4.97 11.36 -4.97
N PHE A 17 5.27 10.08 -5.12
CA PHE A 17 4.30 9.14 -5.68
C PHE A 17 3.21 8.90 -4.64
N LYS A 18 2.23 9.80 -4.59
CA LYS A 18 0.98 9.57 -3.85
C LYS A 18 -0.03 9.06 -4.86
N CYS A 19 -0.61 7.87 -4.64
CA CYS A 19 -1.82 7.44 -5.35
C CYS A 19 -2.84 8.58 -5.23
N ALA A 20 -3.23 9.21 -6.34
CA ALA A 20 -4.33 10.15 -6.33
C ALA A 20 -5.63 9.33 -6.22
N LEU A 21 -6.34 9.46 -5.10
CA LEU A 21 -7.58 8.71 -4.84
C LEU A 21 -8.78 9.50 -5.34
N THR A 22 -9.70 8.84 -6.05
CA THR A 22 -10.99 9.42 -6.46
C THR A 22 -12.05 9.42 -5.35
N ARG A 23 -11.78 8.78 -4.19
CA ARG A 23 -12.69 8.73 -3.03
C ARG A 23 -12.03 9.17 -1.72
N PRO A 24 -12.67 10.08 -0.94
CA PRO A 24 -12.04 10.76 0.21
C PRO A 24 -11.89 9.90 1.48
N SER A 25 -12.42 8.68 1.53
CA SER A 25 -12.49 7.87 2.77
C SER A 25 -11.41 6.81 2.91
N MET A 26 -10.46 6.73 1.97
CA MET A 26 -9.42 5.70 1.99
C MET A 26 -8.08 6.21 2.50
N PRO A 27 -7.36 5.44 3.34
CA PRO A 27 -5.99 5.76 3.69
C PRO A 27 -5.10 5.68 2.45
N LEU A 28 -4.35 6.75 2.21
CA LEU A 28 -3.29 6.80 1.19
C LEU A 28 -2.15 5.87 1.57
N SER A 29 -2.03 4.75 0.87
CA SER A 29 -1.01 3.72 1.11
C SER A 29 -0.35 3.27 -0.19
N ASP A 30 0.89 2.78 -0.07
CA ASP A 30 1.65 2.20 -1.18
C ASP A 30 1.11 0.79 -1.53
N VAL A 31 0.68 0.04 -0.50
CA VAL A 31 0.19 -1.34 -0.61
C VAL A 31 -1.10 -1.50 0.17
N TYR A 32 -2.10 -2.11 -0.44
CA TYR A 32 -3.37 -2.50 0.18
C TYR A 32 -3.38 -4.01 0.35
N ILE A 33 -3.65 -4.51 1.55
CA ILE A 33 -3.56 -5.94 1.89
C ILE A 33 -4.91 -6.40 2.41
N ASP A 34 -5.39 -7.52 1.89
CA ASP A 34 -6.53 -8.24 2.43
C ASP A 34 -6.16 -8.85 3.80
N MET A 35 -6.39 -8.07 4.86
CA MET A 35 -6.11 -8.45 6.24
C MET A 35 -7.06 -9.54 6.74
N GLU A 36 -8.16 -9.81 6.02
CA GLU A 36 -9.09 -10.92 6.29
C GLU A 36 -8.62 -12.23 5.64
N ALA A 37 -7.62 -12.18 4.75
CA ALA A 37 -7.04 -13.39 4.20
C ALA A 37 -6.26 -14.13 5.31
N GLU A 38 -6.62 -15.40 5.55
CA GLU A 38 -6.06 -16.24 6.62
C GLU A 38 -4.63 -16.76 6.32
N PHE A 39 -3.79 -15.96 5.64
CA PHE A 39 -2.41 -16.37 5.39
C PHE A 39 -1.51 -16.01 6.58
N PRO A 40 -0.79 -17.00 7.16
CA PRO A 40 -0.01 -16.80 8.39
C PRO A 40 1.13 -15.78 8.22
N TYR A 41 1.61 -15.56 6.99
CA TYR A 41 2.71 -14.64 6.72
C TYR A 41 2.29 -13.17 6.54
N ILE A 42 0.98 -12.85 6.41
CA ILE A 42 0.52 -11.47 6.16
C ILE A 42 0.90 -10.52 7.28
N LYS A 43 0.78 -10.94 8.55
CA LYS A 43 1.16 -10.11 9.70
C LYS A 43 2.64 -9.75 9.67
N GLY A 44 3.50 -10.73 9.39
CA GLY A 44 4.95 -10.52 9.27
C GLY A 44 5.31 -9.65 8.05
N LEU A 45 4.64 -9.88 6.92
CA LEU A 45 4.79 -9.06 5.72
C LEU A 45 4.43 -7.60 5.99
N ASN A 46 3.30 -7.36 6.65
CA ASN A 46 2.84 -6.02 6.97
C ASN A 46 3.86 -5.27 7.86
N GLN A 47 4.35 -5.93 8.93
CA GLN A 47 5.39 -5.35 9.77
C GLN A 47 6.69 -5.07 8.99
N PHE A 48 7.09 -5.97 8.10
CA PHE A 48 8.29 -5.79 7.30
C PHE A 48 8.17 -4.61 6.32
N LEU A 49 7.04 -4.48 5.62
CA LEU A 49 6.76 -3.35 4.73
C LEU A 49 6.78 -2.03 5.52
N LEU A 50 6.12 -1.98 6.68
CA LEU A 50 6.14 -0.82 7.57
C LEU A 50 7.56 -0.47 8.04
N SER A 51 8.38 -1.48 8.37
CA SER A 51 9.79 -1.28 8.75
C SER A 51 10.64 -0.69 7.62
N LYS A 52 10.24 -0.89 6.37
CA LYS A 52 10.88 -0.34 5.16
C LYS A 52 10.26 0.98 4.72
N ASN A 53 9.46 1.60 5.59
CA ASN A 53 8.74 2.85 5.38
C ASN A 53 7.67 2.75 4.28
N ILE A 54 7.31 1.55 3.84
CA ILE A 54 6.26 1.30 2.84
C ILE A 54 4.91 1.33 3.57
N LYS A 55 4.02 2.24 3.18
CA LYS A 55 2.72 2.38 3.84
C LYS A 55 1.79 1.28 3.39
N THR A 56 1.26 0.54 4.36
CA THR A 56 0.27 -0.50 4.13
C THR A 56 -1.10 -0.05 4.64
N ALA A 57 -2.17 -0.49 3.98
CA ALA A 57 -3.54 -0.32 4.45
C ALA A 57 -4.33 -1.60 4.25
N ALA A 58 -5.46 -1.72 4.95
CA ALA A 58 -6.42 -2.77 4.69
C ALA A 58 -7.06 -2.58 3.31
N PHE A 59 -7.19 -3.67 2.56
CA PHE A 59 -8.01 -3.73 1.37
C PHE A 59 -9.48 -3.47 1.72
N VAL A 60 -10.14 -2.64 0.92
CA VAL A 60 -11.57 -2.38 1.01
C VAL A 60 -12.25 -2.89 -0.24
N LYS A 61 -13.21 -3.78 -0.04
CA LYS A 61 -14.12 -4.28 -1.08
C LYS A 61 -14.99 -3.10 -1.58
N ASP A 62 -15.15 -2.96 -2.89
CA ASP A 62 -15.87 -1.85 -3.55
C ASP A 62 -15.16 -0.50 -3.65
N ALA A 63 -13.89 -0.44 -3.29
CA ALA A 63 -13.04 0.68 -3.65
C ALA A 63 -12.49 0.56 -5.08
N GLU A 64 -12.29 1.71 -5.70
CA GLU A 64 -11.63 1.84 -7.00
C GLU A 64 -10.18 2.23 -6.76
N TYR A 65 -9.27 1.40 -7.27
CA TYR A 65 -7.83 1.58 -7.08
C TYR A 65 -7.19 2.04 -8.39
N ASP A 66 -6.31 3.03 -8.29
CA ASP A 66 -5.55 3.57 -9.41
C ASP A 66 -4.41 2.63 -9.84
N ALA A 67 -3.91 2.77 -11.07
CA ALA A 67 -2.83 1.96 -11.62
C ALA A 67 -1.51 1.98 -10.81
N ASN A 68 -1.34 2.98 -9.97
CA ASN A 68 -0.17 3.07 -9.09
C ASN A 68 -0.31 2.24 -7.81
N CYS A 69 -1.52 1.85 -7.43
CA CYS A 69 -1.78 1.19 -6.16
C CYS A 69 -1.54 -0.32 -6.29
N VAL A 70 -0.86 -0.90 -5.30
CA VAL A 70 -0.60 -2.34 -5.22
C VAL A 70 -1.63 -2.97 -4.29
N VAL A 71 -2.34 -4.00 -4.75
CA VAL A 71 -3.40 -4.67 -3.99
C VAL A 71 -3.05 -6.15 -3.83
N LEU A 72 -2.78 -6.58 -2.60
CA LEU A 72 -2.54 -7.96 -2.21
C LEU A 72 -3.85 -8.57 -1.70
N VAL A 73 -4.47 -9.47 -2.46
CA VAL A 73 -5.78 -10.07 -2.12
C VAL A 73 -5.76 -11.58 -2.30
N ARG A 74 -6.65 -12.28 -1.61
CA ARG A 74 -6.87 -13.72 -1.86
C ARG A 74 -7.36 -13.97 -3.29
N MET A 75 -7.06 -15.16 -3.82
CA MET A 75 -7.60 -15.60 -5.11
C MET A 75 -9.14 -15.54 -5.11
N GLY A 76 -9.71 -14.99 -6.19
CA GLY A 76 -11.16 -14.80 -6.33
C GLY A 76 -11.70 -13.47 -5.82
N THR A 77 -10.88 -12.62 -5.19
CA THR A 77 -11.28 -11.25 -4.84
C THR A 77 -11.33 -10.37 -6.09
N LYS A 78 -12.48 -9.74 -6.33
CA LYS A 78 -12.64 -8.74 -7.40
C LYS A 78 -12.14 -7.38 -6.90
N VAL A 79 -11.09 -6.87 -7.54
CA VAL A 79 -10.60 -5.50 -7.37
C VAL A 79 -11.21 -4.65 -8.49
N LYS A 80 -11.70 -3.46 -8.16
CA LYS A 80 -12.20 -2.48 -9.14
C LYS A 80 -11.11 -1.45 -9.42
N GLY A 81 -11.00 -1.02 -10.68
CA GLY A 81 -9.99 -0.06 -11.14
C GLY A 81 -8.80 -0.73 -11.84
N ASP A 82 -7.75 0.05 -12.06
CA ASP A 82 -6.57 -0.32 -12.85
C ASP A 82 -5.37 -0.77 -11.99
N ALA A 83 -5.58 -0.98 -10.70
CA ALA A 83 -4.51 -1.34 -9.77
C ALA A 83 -3.75 -2.62 -10.12
N VAL A 84 -2.51 -2.67 -9.65
CA VAL A 84 -1.67 -3.86 -9.74
C VAL A 84 -2.13 -4.84 -8.66
N VAL A 85 -2.87 -5.85 -9.09
CA VAL A 85 -3.38 -6.91 -8.21
C VAL A 85 -2.38 -8.05 -8.14
N PHE A 86 -2.01 -8.43 -6.93
CA PHE A 86 -1.25 -9.66 -6.66
C PHE A 86 -2.12 -10.60 -5.83
N TYR A 87 -2.26 -11.83 -6.31
CA TYR A 87 -3.04 -12.85 -5.62
C TYR A 87 -2.16 -13.58 -4.60
N LEU A 88 -2.55 -13.49 -3.33
CA LEU A 88 -1.89 -14.19 -2.25
C LEU A 88 -2.11 -15.70 -2.40
N ASN A 89 -1.01 -16.44 -2.42
CA ASN A 89 -0.94 -17.89 -2.47
C ASN A 89 -0.03 -18.40 -1.32
N GLU A 90 0.14 -19.71 -1.21
CA GLU A 90 1.07 -20.29 -0.23
C GLU A 90 2.54 -20.01 -0.58
N ASP A 91 2.84 -19.78 -1.87
CA ASP A 91 4.19 -19.52 -2.34
C ASP A 91 4.61 -18.05 -2.18
N LYS A 92 5.28 -17.78 -1.07
CA LYS A 92 5.80 -16.44 -0.74
C LYS A 92 6.86 -15.93 -1.74
N ALA A 93 7.50 -16.78 -2.53
CA ALA A 93 8.66 -16.36 -3.34
C ALA A 93 8.25 -15.37 -4.43
N GLU A 94 7.11 -15.61 -5.08
CA GLU A 94 6.57 -14.73 -6.11
C GLU A 94 6.21 -13.36 -5.55
N LEU A 95 5.54 -13.33 -4.39
CA LEU A 95 5.22 -12.10 -3.68
C LEU A 95 6.48 -11.31 -3.32
N TRP A 96 7.51 -11.99 -2.83
CA TRP A 96 8.78 -11.36 -2.49
C TRP A 96 9.52 -10.81 -3.70
N ASN A 97 9.53 -11.53 -4.82
CA ASN A 97 10.14 -11.04 -6.06
C ASN A 97 9.38 -9.84 -6.61
N PHE A 98 8.05 -9.88 -6.60
CA PHE A 98 7.20 -8.77 -7.00
C PHE A 98 7.45 -7.52 -6.14
N LEU A 99 7.49 -7.67 -4.82
CA LEU A 99 7.76 -6.56 -3.91
C LEU A 99 9.17 -6.01 -4.12
N LYS A 100 10.18 -6.87 -4.27
CA LYS A 100 11.57 -6.44 -4.54
C LYS A 100 11.69 -5.68 -5.85
N GLU A 101 10.98 -6.08 -6.90
CA GLU A 101 11.00 -5.38 -8.18
C GLU A 101 10.29 -4.02 -8.08
N ARG A 102 9.09 -4.01 -7.48
CA ARG A 102 8.25 -2.81 -7.36
C ARG A 102 8.84 -1.77 -6.41
N PHE A 103 9.48 -2.22 -5.34
CA PHE A 103 10.09 -1.37 -4.31
C PHE A 103 11.62 -1.47 -4.29
N LYS A 104 12.27 -1.74 -5.43
CA LYS A 104 13.74 -1.94 -5.55
C LYS A 104 14.59 -0.80 -4.97
N GLY A 105 14.02 0.41 -4.81
CA GLY A 105 14.68 1.55 -4.17
C GLY A 105 14.44 1.70 -2.66
N ARG A 106 13.57 0.89 -2.07
CA ARG A 106 13.18 0.95 -0.64
C ARG A 106 13.44 -0.37 0.10
N LEU A 107 13.55 -1.49 -0.61
CA LEU A 107 13.74 -2.84 -0.06
C LEU A 107 15.19 -3.30 -0.01
#